data_AF-A0A8S3H606-F1
#
_entry.id   AF-A0A8S3H606-F1
#
_cell.length_a   1.000
_cell.length_b   1.000
_cell.length_c   1.000
_cell.angle_alpha   90.00
_cell.angle_beta   90.00
_cell.angle_gamma   90.00
#
_symmetry.space_group_name_H-M   'P 1'
#
loop_
_entity.id
_entity.type
_entity.pdbx_description
1 polymer ?
#
loop_
_entity_poly.entity_id
_entity_poly.type
_entity_poly.pdbx_seq_one_letter_code
_entity_poly.pdbx_strand_id
1 'polypeptide(L)'
;MITDPGLKDTLQIIVDMCQKYRCPIDIDDVLVSATTISTNVAKLAHDYRSLIKPILIRQAECGALTVCPDLWTDNYQKINYLGLTIYFVD
;
A
#
# COMPACT_ATOMS: atom_id res chain seq x y z
N MET A 1 -21.59 -8.35 -5.51
CA MET A 1 -21.59 -7.20 -4.59
C MET A 1 -20.14 -6.79 -4.42
N ILE A 2 -19.75 -5.56 -4.74
CA ILE A 2 -18.35 -5.12 -4.61
C ILE A 2 -18.06 -4.95 -3.12
N THR A 3 -17.19 -5.80 -2.57
CA THR A 3 -16.90 -5.87 -1.13
C THR A 3 -15.58 -5.21 -0.74
N ASP A 4 -14.79 -4.75 -1.71
CA ASP A 4 -13.50 -4.10 -1.43
C ASP A 4 -13.71 -2.69 -0.84
N PRO A 5 -13.24 -2.42 0.39
CA PRO A 5 -13.40 -1.11 1.03
C PRO A 5 -12.67 0.01 0.28
N GLY A 6 -11.45 -0.25 -0.22
CA GLY A 6 -10.64 0.76 -0.89
C GLY A 6 -11.27 1.27 -2.20
N LEU A 7 -11.86 0.36 -2.97
CA LEU A 7 -12.62 0.71 -4.17
C LEU A 7 -13.88 1.51 -3.82
N LYS A 8 -14.59 1.15 -2.74
CA LYS A 8 -15.77 1.88 -2.29
C LYS A 8 -15.42 3.33 -1.90
N ASP A 9 -14.35 3.52 -1.15
CA ASP A 9 -13.88 4.85 -0.72
C ASP A 9 -13.45 5.70 -1.92
N THR A 10 -12.75 5.10 -2.89
CA THR A 10 -12.33 5.78 -4.12
C THR A 10 -13.54 6.25 -4.94
N LEU A 11 -14.58 5.40 -5.07
CA LEU A 11 -15.80 5.76 -5.77
C LEU A 11 -16.57 6.87 -5.05
N GLN A 12 -16.59 6.85 -3.71
CA GLN A 12 -17.22 7.91 -2.93
C GLN A 12 -16.55 9.27 -3.18
N ILE A 13 -15.21 9.30 -3.24
CA ILE A 13 -14.44 10.50 -3.57
C ILE A 13 -14.83 11.06 -4.95
N ILE A 14 -15.03 10.19 -5.95
CA ILE A 14 -15.47 10.59 -7.30
C ILE A 14 -16.88 11.18 -7.26
N VAL A 15 -17.82 10.54 -6.54
CA VAL A 15 -19.18 11.04 -6.36
C VAL A 15 -19.19 12.42 -5.69
N ASP A 16 -18.40 12.60 -4.64
CA ASP A 16 -18.29 13.86 -3.91
C ASP A 16 -17.72 14.98 -4.80
N MET A 17 -16.75 14.67 -5.67
CA MET A 17 -16.25 15.60 -6.67
C MET A 17 -17.35 16.00 -7.67
N CYS A 18 -18.07 15.04 -8.24
CA CYS A 18 -19.17 15.32 -9.15
C CYS A 18 -20.26 16.21 -8.53
N GLN A 19 -20.61 15.96 -7.25
CA GLN A 19 -21.57 16.78 -6.52
C GLN A 19 -21.07 18.21 -6.26
N LYS A 20 -19.77 18.37 -5.98
CA LYS A 20 -19.15 19.66 -5.68
C LYS A 20 -19.08 20.58 -6.89
N TYR A 21 -18.69 20.05 -8.05
CA TYR A 21 -18.46 20.87 -9.25
C TYR A 21 -19.70 21.05 -10.13
N ARG A 22 -20.76 20.25 -9.94
CA ARG A 22 -22.07 20.34 -10.64
C ARG A 22 -21.98 20.47 -12.16
N CYS A 23 -20.89 19.99 -12.76
CA CYS A 23 -20.67 19.93 -14.19
C CYS A 23 -20.31 18.48 -14.57
N PRO A 24 -20.52 18.09 -15.84
CA PRO A 24 -19.93 16.85 -16.34
C PRO A 24 -18.40 16.99 -16.27
N ILE A 25 -17.78 16.18 -15.43
CA ILE A 25 -16.32 16.11 -15.28
C ILE A 25 -15.82 15.03 -16.23
N ASP A 26 -14.77 15.33 -16.99
CA ASP A 26 -14.08 14.32 -17.79
C ASP A 26 -13.31 13.38 -16.86
N ILE A 27 -13.55 12.08 -17.00
CA ILE A 27 -12.92 11.06 -16.16
C ILE A 27 -11.41 11.02 -16.41
N ASP A 28 -10.96 11.32 -17.63
CA ASP A 28 -9.54 11.32 -17.99
C ASP A 28 -8.78 12.48 -17.33
N ASP A 29 -9.47 13.56 -16.96
CA ASP A 29 -8.89 14.68 -16.19
C ASP A 29 -8.82 14.39 -14.69
N VAL A 30 -9.61 13.43 -14.19
CA VAL A 30 -9.68 13.07 -12.76
C VAL A 30 -8.78 11.89 -12.43
N LEU A 31 -8.72 10.89 -13.31
CA LEU A 31 -7.92 9.70 -13.08
C LEU A 31 -6.46 9.98 -13.35
N VAL A 32 -5.64 9.75 -12.32
CA VAL A 32 -4.20 9.87 -12.44
C VAL A 32 -3.62 8.71 -13.26
N SER A 33 -2.56 9.02 -14.02
CA SER A 33 -1.86 8.00 -14.82
C SER A 33 -1.29 6.88 -13.93
N ALA A 34 -1.16 5.67 -14.48
CA ALA A 34 -0.55 4.54 -13.79
C ALA A 34 0.88 4.87 -13.29
N THR A 35 1.63 5.67 -14.04
CA THR A 35 2.96 6.16 -13.65
C THR A 35 2.87 7.01 -12.39
N THR A 36 1.93 7.96 -12.33
CA THR A 36 1.71 8.82 -11.16
C THR A 36 1.32 8.00 -9.93
N ILE A 37 0.45 7.00 -10.09
CA ILE A 37 0.08 6.09 -8.99
C ILE A 37 1.32 5.35 -8.48
N SER A 38 2.11 4.76 -9.38
CA SER A 38 3.33 4.04 -9.02
C SER A 38 4.33 4.91 -8.27
N THR A 39 4.58 6.13 -8.76
CA THR A 39 5.46 7.11 -8.10
C THR A 39 4.95 7.48 -6.71
N ASN A 40 3.64 7.71 -6.56
CA ASN A 40 3.05 8.05 -5.27
C ASN A 40 3.12 6.88 -4.28
N VAL A 41 2.85 5.65 -4.73
CA VAL A 41 2.97 4.44 -3.89
C VAL A 41 4.42 4.24 -3.44
N ALA A 42 5.38 4.40 -4.34
CA ALA A 42 6.80 4.30 -3.99
C ALA A 42 7.24 5.36 -2.98
N LYS A 43 6.77 6.60 -3.14
CA LYS A 43 7.02 7.69 -2.20
C LYS A 43 6.40 7.40 -0.83
N LEU A 44 5.12 7.01 -0.79
CA LEU A 44 4.45 6.64 0.46
C LEU A 44 5.20 5.52 1.17
N ALA A 45 5.60 4.47 0.45
CA ALA A 45 6.38 3.38 1.03
C ALA A 45 7.72 3.87 1.61
N HIS A 46 8.40 4.79 0.94
CA HIS A 46 9.64 5.40 1.45
C HIS A 46 9.41 6.23 2.72
N ASP A 47 8.36 7.04 2.75
CA ASP A 47 8.01 7.90 3.88
C ASP A 47 7.68 7.04 5.11
N TYR A 48 6.83 6.01 4.95
CA TYR A 48 6.50 5.07 6.03
C TYR A 48 7.71 4.28 6.51
N ARG A 49 8.61 3.85 5.61
CA ARG A 49 9.87 3.19 6.00
C ARG A 49 10.72 4.11 6.86
N SER A 50 10.81 5.39 6.51
CA SER A 50 11.59 6.37 7.26
C SER A 50 11.03 6.60 8.66
N LEU A 51 9.70 6.58 8.80
CA LEU A 51 9.00 6.69 10.10
C LEU A 51 9.20 5.45 10.99
N ILE A 52 9.10 4.25 10.41
CA ILE A 52 9.13 2.98 11.16
C ILE A 52 10.58 2.54 11.48
N LYS A 53 11.56 2.91 10.66
CA LYS A 53 12.97 2.54 10.83
C LYS A 53 13.54 2.76 12.24
N PRO A 54 13.41 3.93 12.88
CA PRO A 54 13.93 4.13 14.24
C PRO A 54 13.26 3.22 15.27
N ILE A 55 11.96 2.94 15.12
CA ILE A 55 11.22 2.01 15.99
C ILE A 55 11.80 0.60 15.84
N LEU A 56 11.97 0.13 14.61
CA LEU A 56 12.53 -1.20 14.36
C LEU A 56 13.96 -1.36 14.88
N ILE A 57 14.80 -0.33 14.73
CA ILE A 57 16.17 -0.35 15.27
C ILE A 57 16.14 -0.53 16.79
N ARG A 58 15.33 0.27 17.49
CA ARG A 58 15.17 0.18 18.94
C ARG A 58 14.68 -1.21 19.37
N GLN A 59 13.65 -1.73 18.72
CA GLN A 59 13.09 -3.04 19.09
C GLN A 59 14.06 -4.19 18.79
N ALA A 60 14.89 -4.08 17.74
CA ALA A 60 15.97 -5.02 17.47
C ALA A 60 17.04 -4.99 18.58
N GLU A 61 17.46 -3.80 19.03
CA GLU A 61 18.42 -3.63 20.13
C GLU A 61 17.90 -4.19 21.46
N CYS A 62 16.60 -4.07 21.71
CA CYS A 62 15.94 -4.63 22.90
C CYS A 62 15.65 -6.14 22.80
N GLY A 63 15.93 -6.79 21.67
CA GLY A 63 15.58 -8.20 21.45
C GLY A 63 14.07 -8.48 21.39
N ALA A 64 13.26 -7.44 21.16
CA ALA A 64 11.79 -7.49 21.11
C ALA A 64 11.25 -7.60 19.67
N LEU A 65 12.11 -8.01 18.73
CA LEU A 65 11.80 -8.13 17.31
C LEU A 65 11.99 -9.58 16.85
N THR A 66 11.03 -10.10 16.10
CA THR A 66 11.06 -11.43 15.49
C THR A 66 10.83 -11.33 13.99
N VAL A 67 11.62 -12.07 13.20
CA VAL A 67 11.46 -12.16 11.75
C VAL A 67 10.90 -13.54 11.40
N CYS A 68 9.79 -13.55 10.65
CA CYS A 68 9.13 -14.76 10.17
C CYS A 68 9.33 -14.86 8.65
N PRO A 69 10.28 -15.70 8.19
CA PRO A 69 10.42 -16.02 6.79
C PRO A 69 9.33 -17.00 6.35
N ASP A 70 8.71 -16.73 5.22
CA ASP A 70 7.78 -17.63 4.52
C ASP A 70 8.35 -17.92 3.14
N LEU A 71 8.54 -19.19 2.81
CA LEU A 71 9.13 -19.62 1.54
C LEU A 71 8.13 -20.52 0.82
N TRP A 72 7.77 -20.15 -0.40
CA TRP A 72 6.91 -20.98 -1.23
C TRP A 72 7.38 -20.99 -2.68
N THR A 73 7.05 -22.08 -3.37
CA THR A 73 7.32 -22.24 -4.79
C THR A 73 6.01 -22.13 -5.56
N ASP A 74 5.96 -21.18 -6.48
CA ASP A 74 4.91 -21.14 -7.49
C ASP A 74 5.31 -22.09 -8.63
N ASN A 75 4.68 -23.27 -8.64
CA ASN A 75 4.91 -24.30 -9.64
C ASN A 75 4.43 -23.93 -11.04
N TYR A 76 3.54 -22.95 -11.19
CA TYR A 76 3.06 -22.47 -12.48
C TYR A 76 4.05 -21.48 -13.08
N GLN A 77 4.42 -20.45 -12.31
CA GLN A 77 5.40 -19.45 -12.74
C GLN A 77 6.84 -19.96 -12.70
N LYS A 78 7.09 -21.12 -12.06
CA LYS A 78 8.43 -21.70 -11.82
C LYS A 78 9.33 -20.74 -11.03
N ILE A 79 8.75 -19.98 -10.10
CA ILE A 79 9.43 -18.98 -9.27
C ILE A 79 9.34 -19.40 -7.80
N ASN A 80 10.43 -19.23 -7.06
CA ASN A 80 10.43 -19.32 -5.61
C ASN A 80 10.30 -17.92 -5.03
N TYR A 81 9.42 -17.77 -4.04
CA TYR A 81 9.20 -16.52 -3.34
C TYR A 81 9.64 -16.67 -1.89
N LEU A 82 10.30 -15.62 -1.38
CA LEU A 82 10.63 -15.47 0.03
C LEU A 82 9.91 -14.23 0.57
N GLY A 83 8.87 -14.44 1.36
CA GLY A 83 8.23 -13.41 2.17
C GLY A 83 8.98 -13.25 3.48
N LEU A 84 9.18 -12.00 3.92
CA LEU A 84 9.73 -11.69 5.24
C LEU A 84 8.75 -10.79 5.97
N THR A 85 8.21 -11.28 7.09
CA THR A 85 7.35 -10.48 7.97
C THR A 85 8.06 -10.23 9.28
N ILE A 86 8.04 -8.98 9.76
CA ILE A 86 8.67 -8.58 11.01
C ILE A 86 7.58 -8.30 12.04
N TYR A 87 7.67 -8.93 13.21
CA TYR A 87 6.81 -8.70 14.36
C TYR A 87 7.62 -8.05 15.47
N PHE A 88 7.05 -7.03 16.11
CA PHE A 88 7.65 -6.36 17.26
C PHE A 88 6.55 -5.88 18.21
N VAL A 89 6.90 -5.68 19.48
CA VAL A 89 6.03 -5.07 20.48
C VAL A 89 6.55 -3.66 20.75
N ASP A 90 5.67 -2.66 20.66
CA ASP A 90 5.99 -1.25 20.98
C ASP A 90 5.28 -0.81 22.26
#